data_AF-A0A7L3TJ08-F1
#
_entry.id   AF-A0A7L3TJ08-F1
#
_cell.length_a   1.000
_cell.length_b   1.000
_cell.length_c   1.000
_cell.angle_alpha   90.00
_cell.angle_beta   90.00
_cell.angle_gamma   90.00
#
_symmetry.space_group_name_H-M   'P 1'
#
loop_
_entity.id
_entity.type
_entity.pdbx_description
1 polymer ?
#
loop_
_entity_poly.entity_id
_entity_poly.type
_entity_poly.pdbx_seq_one_letter_code
_entity_poly.pdbx_strand_id
1 'polypeptide(L)' 'RAYAVLLGVRELAGPPGPGVAVPLSRLLPHPAYAGEATSGDIALGELARPVAFSRLVLPVCLPSPA' A
#
# COMPACT_ATOMS: atom_id res chain seq x y z
N ARG A 1 12.25 -9.42 3.55
CA ARG A 1 11.21 -9.27 4.60
C ARG A 1 9.86 -9.54 3.95
N ALA A 2 8.94 -10.22 4.63
CA ALA A 2 7.58 -10.44 4.13
C ALA A 2 6.64 -9.37 4.71
N TYR A 3 5.88 -8.70 3.84
CA TYR A 3 4.96 -7.63 4.21
C TYR A 3 3.55 -7.96 3.76
N ALA A 4 2.56 -7.47 4.48
CA ALA A 4 1.16 -7.48 4.08
C ALA A 4 0.56 -6.09 4.27
N VAL A 5 -0.37 -5.74 3.39
CA VAL A 5 -1.13 -4.49 3.45
C VAL A 5 -2.53 -4.82 3.97
N LEU A 6 -2.98 -4.05 4.95
CA LEU A 6 -4.34 -4.13 5.49
C LEU A 6 -5.17 -3.00 4.87
N LEU A 7 -6.18 -3.35 4.07
CA LEU A 7 -7.05 -2.39 3.40
C LEU A 7 -8.47 -2.43 3.99
N GLY A 8 -9.20 -1.32 3.86
CA GLY A 8 -10.61 -1.25 4.26
C GLY A 8 -10.86 -1.23 5.77
N VAL A 9 -9.87 -0.81 6.55
CA VAL A 9 -9.97 -0.70 8.01
C VAL A 9 -10.05 0.75 8.46
N ARG A 10 -10.78 0.98 9.54
CA ARG A 10 -10.86 2.29 10.21
C ARG A 10 -10.04 2.33 11.51
N GLU A 11 -9.92 1.19 12.17
CA GLU A 11 -9.23 1.05 13.46
C GLU A 11 -8.22 -0.08 13.35
N LEU A 12 -7.00 0.15 13.83
CA LEU A 12 -5.90 -0.83 13.79
C LEU A 12 -5.93 -1.80 14.99
N ALA A 13 -6.56 -1.39 16.09
CA ALA A 13 -6.73 -2.16 17.30
C ALA A 13 -8.22 -2.39 17.54
N GLY A 14 -8.57 -3.56 18.11
CA GLY A 14 -9.96 -3.94 18.39
C GLY A 14 -10.38 -5.22 17.66
N PRO A 15 -11.68 -5.56 17.70
CA PRO A 15 -12.21 -6.73 17.01
C PRO A 15 -11.91 -6.66 15.50
N PRO A 16 -11.75 -7.81 14.82
CA PRO A 16 -11.50 -7.82 13.38
C PRO A 16 -12.66 -7.13 12.65
N GLY A 17 -12.40 -5.96 12.10
CA GLY A 17 -13.31 -5.26 11.19
C GLY A 17 -13.35 -5.92 9.81
N PRO A 18 -14.13 -5.38 8.86
CA PRO A 18 -14.29 -5.91 7.49
C PRO A 18 -13.05 -5.74 6.59
N GLY A 19 -11.86 -5.57 7.17
CA GLY A 19 -10.61 -5.34 6.46
C GLY A 19 -10.10 -6.58 5.73
N VAL A 20 -9.28 -6.35 4.70
CA VAL A 20 -8.61 -7.42 3.95
C VAL A 20 -7.09 -7.29 4.08
N ALA A 21 -6.44 -8.36 4.52
CA ALA A 21 -4.99 -8.46 4.55
C ALA A 21 -4.48 -9.13 3.26
N VAL A 22 -3.60 -8.45 2.54
CA VAL A 22 -3.02 -8.95 1.29
C VAL A 22 -1.50 -8.88 1.35
N PRO A 23 -0.77 -10.00 1.19
CA PRO A 23 0.69 -9.97 1.10
C PRO A 23 1.16 -9.14 -0.10
N LEU A 24 2.35 -8.55 0.02
CA LEU A 24 3.05 -8.00 -1.14
C LEU A 24 3.77 -9.11 -1.90
N SER A 25 3.60 -9.17 -3.23
CA SER A 25 4.45 -9.96 -4.11
C SER A 25 5.78 -9.27 -4.37
N ARG A 26 5.76 -7.92 -4.46
CA ARG A 26 6.94 -7.12 -4.74
C ARG A 26 6.90 -5.79 -3.98
N LEU A 27 8.08 -5.32 -3.59
CA LEU A 27 8.31 -3.98 -3.08
C LEU A 27 9.40 -3.32 -3.93
N LEU A 28 9.09 -2.14 -4.46
CA LEU A 28 9.91 -1.41 -5.43
C LEU A 28 10.20 0.00 -4.91
N PRO A 29 11.27 0.19 -4.13
CA PRO A 29 11.70 1.53 -3.75
C PRO A 29 12.20 2.30 -4.98
N HIS A 30 12.05 3.62 -4.96
CA HIS A 30 12.64 4.48 -5.99
C HIS A 30 14.18 4.27 -6.04
N PRO A 31 14.79 4.17 -7.23
CA PRO A 31 16.21 3.85 -7.35
C PRO A 31 17.15 4.91 -6.77
N ALA A 32 16.70 6.16 -6.63
CA ALA A 32 17.47 7.23 -5.98
C ALA A 32 17.37 7.27 -4.45
N TYR A 33 16.48 6.46 -3.85
CA TYR A 33 16.35 6.39 -2.40
C TYR A 33 17.59 5.71 -1.81
N ALA A 34 18.28 6.42 -0.91
CA ALA A 34 19.48 5.94 -0.24
C ALA A 34 19.42 6.06 1.29
N GLY A 35 18.23 6.30 1.86
CA GLY A 35 17.99 6.40 3.30
C GLY A 35 17.38 7.74 3.72
N GLU A 36 17.38 8.00 5.03
CA GLU A 36 16.83 9.23 5.60
C GLU A 36 17.41 10.48 4.95
N ALA A 37 16.55 11.47 4.71
CA ALA A 37 16.87 12.75 4.08
C ALA A 37 17.42 12.69 2.63
N THR A 38 17.31 11.54 1.94
CA THR A 38 17.66 11.42 0.52
C THR A 38 16.45 11.66 -0.40
N SER A 39 16.70 11.84 -1.70
CA SER A 39 15.63 12.03 -2.69
C SER A 39 14.89 10.71 -2.99
N GLY A 40 13.68 10.82 -3.52
CA GLY A 40 12.91 9.65 -3.95
C GLY A 40 12.33 8.84 -2.79
N ASP A 41 11.88 9.48 -1.71
CA ASP A 41 11.15 8.82 -0.62
C ASP A 41 9.75 8.37 -1.07
N ILE A 42 9.73 7.33 -1.90
CA ILE A 42 8.54 6.72 -2.49
C ILE A 42 8.86 5.27 -2.89
N ALA A 43 7.85 4.40 -2.82
CA ALA A 43 7.93 3.02 -3.27
C ALA A 43 6.60 2.55 -3.87
N LEU A 44 6.67 1.57 -4.77
CA LEU A 44 5.51 0.82 -5.25
C LEU A 44 5.44 -0.53 -4.54
N GLY A 45 4.28 -0.85 -3.96
CA GLY A 45 3.97 -2.16 -3.40
C GLY A 45 3.01 -2.92 -4.31
N GLU A 46 3.47 -4.03 -4.89
CA GLU A 46 2.62 -4.90 -5.72
C GLU A 46 1.92 -5.93 -4.81
N LEU A 47 0.59 -5.95 -4.84
CA LEU A 47 -0.19 -6.93 -4.09
C LEU A 47 -0.08 -8.31 -4.73
N ALA A 48 0.04 -9.36 -3.92
CA ALA A 48 0.13 -10.74 -4.41
C ALA A 48 -1.15 -11.25 -5.10
N ARG A 49 -2.27 -10.53 -4.94
CA ARG A 49 -3.52 -10.76 -5.65
C ARG A 49 -4.31 -9.44 -5.73
N PRO A 50 -5.15 -9.23 -6.76
CA PRO A 50 -6.00 -8.06 -6.84
C PRO A 50 -6.99 -8.01 -5.66
N VAL A 51 -7.39 -6.79 -5.31
CA VAL A 51 -8.47 -6.54 -4.34
C VAL A 51 -9.70 -6.03 -5.05
N ALA A 52 -10.88 -6.45 -4.59
CA ALA A 52 -12.13 -5.89 -5.07
C ALA A 52 -12.33 -4.50 -4.48
N PHE A 53 -12.67 -3.52 -5.33
CA PHE A 53 -13.09 -2.21 -4.86
C PHE A 53 -14.46 -2.30 -4.19
N SER A 54 -14.64 -1.50 -3.15
CA SER A 54 -15.86 -1.46 -2.34
C SER A 54 -16.03 -0.07 -1.73
N ARG A 55 -17.09 0.13 -0.93
CA ARG A 55 -17.25 1.37 -0.16
C ARG A 55 -16.10 1.63 0.83
N LEU A 56 -15.33 0.61 1.18
CA LEU A 56 -14.22 0.69 2.14
C LEU A 56 -12.84 0.62 1.47
N VAL A 57 -12.76 0.18 0.22
CA VAL A 57 -11.51 0.03 -0.53
C VAL A 57 -11.68 0.73 -1.87
N LEU A 58 -11.12 1.93 -2.00
CA LEU A 58 -11.16 2.74 -3.22
C LEU A 58 -9.75 3.23 -3.55
N PRO A 59 -9.37 3.29 -4.83
CA PRO A 59 -8.12 3.90 -5.24
C PRO A 59 -8.20 5.42 -5.14
N VAL A 60 -7.04 6.06 -4.94
CA VAL A 60 -6.89 7.52 -5.12
C VAL A 60 -6.35 7.79 -6.52
N CYS A 61 -6.79 8.88 -7.14
CA CYS A 61 -6.26 9.32 -8.43
C CYS A 61 -4.82 9.81 -8.27
N LEU A 62 -3.97 9.49 -9.25
CA LEU A 62 -2.66 10.12 -9.38
C LEU A 62 -2.81 11.46 -10.10
N PRO A 63 -1.99 12.47 -9.75
CA PRO A 63 -1.96 13.72 -10.50
C PRO A 63 -1.50 13.45 -11.94
N SER A 64 -1.99 14.24 -12.88
CA SER A 64 -1.43 14.26 -14.23
C SER A 64 0.02 14.73 -14.18
N PRO A 65 0.92 14.20 -15.03
CA PRO A 65 2.21 14.84 -15.27
C PRO A 65 2.01 16.31 -15.64
N ALA A 66 2.91 17.17 -15.17
CA ALA A 66 2.96 18.57 -15.59
C ALA A 66 3.49 18.69 -17.03
#